data_AF-A0ABD6YYM3-F1
#
_entry.id   AF-A0ABD6YYM3-F1
#
_cell.length_a   1.000
_cell.length_b   1.000
_cell.length_c   1.000
_cell.angle_alpha   90.00
_cell.angle_beta   90.00
_cell.angle_gamma   90.00
#
_symmetry.space_group_name_H-M   'P 1'
#
loop_
_entity.id
_entity.type
_entity.pdbx_description
1 polymer ?
#
loop_
_entity_poly.entity_id
_entity_poly.type
_entity_poly.pdbx_seq_one_letter_code
_entity_poly.pdbx_strand_id
1 'polypeptide(L)'
;MNKQELIEMVKNAEAAAQEGINLIRRYKDEDSDYQRGQRNAYRDVATWIEEFDEQPKVTVPKFVADWIKQCKEKATLADCLDGYYEISNGEVVSSEDFQNWVVDNENDELTAKAWIFGYEVEKLPVFPLSQGDLVIRKGKHEAKIYIVESVSESGVLLVNGIKDEFYSVDDEGGPDNDLDYFYSNFRLLAKKESLEVGE
;
A
#
# COMPACT_ATOMS: atom_id res chain seq x y z
N MET A 1 -33.40 -7.32 -9.45
CA MET A 1 -32.42 -6.82 -10.44
C MET A 1 -31.10 -6.65 -9.72
N ASN A 2 -30.12 -7.49 -10.02
CA ASN A 2 -28.77 -7.39 -9.46
C ASN A 2 -27.90 -6.41 -10.28
N LYS A 3 -26.71 -6.08 -9.79
CA LYS A 3 -25.79 -5.13 -10.46
C LYS A 3 -25.44 -5.54 -11.90
N GLN A 4 -25.20 -6.84 -12.14
CA GLN A 4 -24.88 -7.32 -13.49
C GLN A 4 -26.06 -7.18 -14.44
N GLU A 5 -27.28 -7.49 -13.96
CA GLU A 5 -28.51 -7.28 -14.73
C GLU A 5 -28.72 -5.80 -15.06
N LEU A 6 -28.44 -4.88 -14.12
CA LEU A 6 -28.54 -3.44 -14.34
C LEU A 6 -27.52 -2.93 -15.38
N ILE A 7 -26.26 -3.37 -15.26
CA ILE A 7 -25.18 -3.02 -16.22
C ILE A 7 -25.56 -3.49 -17.62
N GLU A 8 -26.04 -4.72 -17.74
CA GLU A 8 -26.43 -5.29 -19.03
C GLU A 8 -27.62 -4.54 -19.64
N MET A 9 -28.60 -4.14 -18.83
CA MET A 9 -29.72 -3.31 -19.30
C MET A 9 -29.25 -1.95 -19.82
N VAL A 10 -28.30 -1.29 -19.16
CA VAL A 10 -27.78 0.01 -19.60
C VAL A 10 -26.94 -0.10 -20.86
N LYS A 11 -26.08 -1.12 -20.98
CA LYS A 11 -25.34 -1.40 -22.23
C LYS A 11 -26.28 -1.62 -23.42
N ASN A 12 -27.33 -2.40 -23.21
CA ASN A 12 -28.34 -2.64 -24.25
C ASN A 12 -29.09 -1.35 -24.62
N ALA A 13 -29.39 -0.49 -23.66
CA ALA A 13 -30.01 0.81 -23.91
C ALA A 13 -29.07 1.78 -24.67
N GLU A 14 -27.78 1.79 -24.33
CA GLU A 14 -26.76 2.57 -25.04
C GLU A 14 -26.61 2.10 -26.49
N ALA A 15 -26.54 0.79 -26.72
CA ALA A 15 -26.48 0.21 -28.06
C ALA A 15 -27.72 0.59 -28.89
N ALA A 16 -28.92 0.47 -28.32
CA ALA A 16 -30.17 0.86 -28.98
C ALA A 16 -30.22 2.36 -29.31
N ALA A 17 -29.72 3.22 -28.41
CA ALA A 17 -29.61 4.66 -28.66
C ALA A 17 -28.64 4.95 -29.82
N GLN A 18 -27.50 4.26 -29.85
CA GLN A 18 -26.50 4.42 -30.91
C GLN A 18 -27.02 3.94 -32.28
N GLU A 19 -27.80 2.86 -32.31
CA GLU A 19 -28.51 2.41 -33.52
C GLU A 19 -29.51 3.45 -34.02
N GLY A 20 -30.33 4.02 -33.12
CA GLY A 20 -31.28 5.08 -33.46
C GLY A 20 -30.60 6.30 -34.08
N ILE A 21 -29.43 6.67 -33.55
CA ILE A 21 -28.63 7.80 -34.05
C ILE A 21 -28.02 7.51 -35.43
N ASN A 22 -27.56 6.29 -35.64
CA ASN A 22 -27.03 5.85 -36.93
C ASN A 22 -28.13 5.84 -38.01
N LEU A 23 -29.36 5.48 -37.64
CA LEU A 23 -30.53 5.55 -38.53
C LEU A 23 -30.84 7.01 -38.91
N ILE A 24 -30.83 7.94 -37.95
CA ILE A 24 -31.14 9.35 -38.22
C ILE A 24 -30.05 10.00 -39.09
N ARG A 25 -28.77 9.68 -38.85
CA ARG A 25 -27.66 10.12 -39.72
C ARG A 25 -27.80 9.72 -41.19
N ARG A 26 -28.45 8.59 -41.50
CA ARG A 26 -28.70 8.17 -42.90
C ARG A 26 -29.70 9.06 -43.62
N TYR A 27 -30.60 9.72 -42.90
CA TYR A 27 -31.64 10.58 -43.49
C TYR A 27 -31.25 12.06 -43.59
N LYS A 28 -29.96 12.35 -43.35
CA LYS A 28 -29.28 13.63 -43.51
C LYS A 28 -29.89 14.78 -42.71
N ASP A 29 -29.02 15.27 -41.85
CA ASP A 29 -29.05 16.55 -41.16
C ASP A 29 -29.70 16.50 -39.77
N GLU A 30 -28.88 16.96 -38.82
CA GLU A 30 -29.16 17.21 -37.41
C GLU A 30 -28.99 16.01 -36.47
N ASP A 31 -27.74 15.90 -35.99
CA ASP A 31 -27.46 15.49 -34.60
C ASP A 31 -28.13 16.48 -33.66
N SER A 32 -29.46 16.40 -33.57
CA SER A 32 -30.30 17.34 -32.85
C SER A 32 -29.95 17.34 -31.37
N ASP A 33 -30.17 18.46 -30.70
CA ASP A 33 -29.90 18.58 -29.26
C ASP A 33 -30.63 17.50 -28.45
N TYR A 34 -31.78 17.03 -28.95
CA TYR A 34 -32.52 15.89 -28.39
C TYR A 34 -31.71 14.57 -28.42
N GLN A 35 -31.13 14.20 -29.57
CA GLN A 35 -30.34 12.96 -29.70
C GLN A 35 -29.06 13.01 -28.88
N ARG A 36 -28.45 14.19 -28.80
CA ARG A 36 -27.25 14.44 -28.01
C ARG A 36 -27.54 14.35 -26.51
N GLY A 37 -28.65 14.93 -26.07
CA GLY A 37 -29.14 14.81 -24.70
C GLY A 37 -29.42 13.37 -24.30
N GLN A 38 -30.02 12.58 -25.20
CA GLN A 38 -30.29 11.16 -24.97
C GLN A 38 -29.00 10.34 -24.79
N ARG A 39 -27.98 10.53 -25.66
CA ARG A 39 -26.67 9.86 -25.49
C ARG A 39 -26.02 10.22 -24.17
N ASN A 40 -25.99 11.51 -23.83
CA ASN A 40 -25.36 11.97 -22.60
C ASN A 40 -26.04 11.36 -21.39
N ALA A 41 -27.38 11.29 -21.36
CA ALA A 41 -28.10 10.64 -20.26
C ALA A 41 -27.72 9.17 -20.08
N TYR A 42 -27.58 8.40 -21.16
CA TYR A 42 -27.14 7.00 -21.07
C TYR A 42 -25.71 6.88 -20.55
N ARG A 43 -24.80 7.73 -21.04
CA ARG A 43 -23.41 7.76 -20.59
C ARG A 43 -23.32 8.12 -19.11
N ASP A 44 -24.04 9.15 -18.69
CA ASP A 44 -24.03 9.63 -17.30
C ASP A 44 -24.60 8.55 -16.36
N VAL A 45 -25.68 7.87 -16.77
CA VAL A 45 -26.23 6.72 -16.02
C VAL A 45 -25.25 5.55 -15.96
N ALA A 46 -24.53 5.24 -17.05
CA ALA A 46 -23.50 4.21 -17.05
C ALA A 46 -22.36 4.56 -16.07
N THR A 47 -21.87 5.81 -16.12
CA THR A 47 -20.87 6.31 -15.17
C THR A 47 -21.36 6.24 -13.72
N TRP A 48 -22.59 6.68 -13.44
CA TRP A 48 -23.15 6.58 -12.08
C TRP A 48 -23.26 5.15 -11.59
N ILE A 49 -23.57 4.18 -12.48
CA ILE A 49 -23.64 2.76 -12.11
C ILE A 49 -22.25 2.18 -11.83
N GLU A 50 -21.23 2.61 -12.56
CA GLU A 50 -19.84 2.26 -12.27
C GLU A 50 -19.42 2.79 -10.89
N GLU A 51 -19.75 4.04 -10.59
CA GLU A 51 -19.46 4.70 -9.31
C GLU A 51 -20.35 4.20 -8.15
N PHE A 52 -21.53 3.62 -8.43
CA PHE A 52 -22.56 3.29 -7.42
C PHE A 52 -22.10 2.27 -6.37
N ASP A 53 -21.08 1.48 -6.67
CA ASP A 53 -20.69 0.31 -5.88
C ASP A 53 -19.20 0.32 -5.51
N GLU A 54 -18.50 1.44 -5.74
CA GLU A 54 -17.20 1.65 -5.13
C GLU A 54 -17.42 1.94 -3.64
N GLN A 55 -17.67 0.89 -2.85
CA GLN A 55 -17.51 1.01 -1.42
C GLN A 55 -16.08 1.50 -1.15
N PRO A 56 -15.90 2.51 -0.28
CA PRO A 56 -14.60 3.10 -0.05
C PRO A 56 -13.63 2.00 0.38
N LYS A 57 -12.54 1.87 -0.39
CA LYS A 57 -11.45 0.95 -0.05
C LYS A 57 -10.94 1.30 1.34
N VAL A 58 -10.76 0.29 2.16
CA VAL A 58 -10.13 0.47 3.47
C VAL A 58 -8.62 0.56 3.31
N THR A 59 -7.96 1.27 4.22
CA THR A 59 -6.50 1.30 4.28
C THR A 59 -6.01 0.21 5.22
N VAL A 60 -5.11 -0.67 4.76
CA VAL A 60 -4.50 -1.75 5.55
C VAL A 60 -2.99 -1.56 5.68
N PRO A 61 -2.35 -2.01 6.76
CA PRO A 61 -0.90 -2.12 6.83
C PRO A 61 -0.33 -3.02 5.72
N LYS A 62 0.92 -2.80 5.32
CA LYS A 62 1.58 -3.57 4.24
C LYS A 62 1.60 -5.08 4.49
N PHE A 63 1.93 -5.52 5.71
CA PHE A 63 1.97 -6.95 6.03
C PHE A 63 0.57 -7.61 5.94
N VAL A 64 -0.49 -6.86 6.23
CA VAL A 64 -1.89 -7.29 6.07
C VAL A 64 -2.24 -7.41 4.60
N ALA A 65 -1.86 -6.43 3.77
CA ALA A 65 -2.05 -6.50 2.32
C ALA A 65 -1.36 -7.72 1.70
N ASP A 66 -0.11 -7.98 2.09
CA ASP A 66 0.67 -9.12 1.63
C ASP A 66 0.01 -10.45 2.03
N TRP A 67 -0.50 -10.55 3.26
CA TRP A 67 -1.27 -11.70 3.74
C TRP A 67 -2.56 -11.91 2.95
N ILE A 68 -3.40 -10.88 2.79
CA ILE A 68 -4.66 -10.96 2.04
C ILE A 68 -4.40 -11.40 0.59
N LYS A 69 -3.35 -10.87 -0.05
CA LYS A 69 -2.96 -11.24 -1.41
C LYS A 69 -2.62 -12.73 -1.51
N GLN A 70 -1.82 -13.24 -0.56
CA GLN A 70 -1.46 -14.65 -0.50
C GLN A 70 -2.69 -15.54 -0.28
N CYS A 71 -3.57 -15.17 0.64
CA CYS A 71 -4.80 -15.91 0.91
C CYS A 71 -5.74 -15.94 -0.31
N LYS A 72 -5.90 -14.84 -1.07
CA LYS A 72 -6.75 -14.82 -2.27
C LYS A 72 -6.37 -15.85 -3.33
N GLU A 73 -5.11 -16.29 -3.35
CA GLU A 73 -4.64 -17.30 -4.32
C GLU A 73 -4.99 -18.73 -3.91
N LYS A 74 -5.09 -19.02 -2.60
CA LYS A 74 -5.01 -20.39 -2.08
C LYS A 74 -5.94 -20.71 -0.90
N ALA A 75 -6.68 -19.74 -0.39
CA ALA A 75 -7.43 -19.85 0.85
C ALA A 75 -8.80 -19.16 0.77
N THR A 76 -9.69 -19.49 1.71
CA THR A 76 -10.96 -18.78 1.87
C THR A 76 -10.79 -17.54 2.74
N LEU A 77 -11.82 -16.67 2.77
CA LEU A 77 -11.84 -15.55 3.70
C LEU A 77 -11.79 -16.02 5.16
N ALA A 78 -12.41 -17.15 5.49
CA ALA A 78 -12.38 -17.70 6.84
C ALA A 78 -10.94 -18.06 7.24
N ASP A 79 -10.23 -18.80 6.39
CA ASP A 79 -8.83 -19.15 6.67
C ASP A 79 -7.91 -17.91 6.70
N CYS A 80 -8.21 -16.92 5.85
CA CYS A 80 -7.51 -15.63 5.88
C CYS A 80 -7.68 -14.93 7.23
N LEU A 81 -8.88 -14.91 7.80
CA LEU A 81 -9.19 -14.29 9.09
C LEU A 81 -8.60 -15.08 10.27
N ASP A 82 -8.52 -16.41 10.15
CA ASP A 82 -7.83 -17.25 11.15
C ASP A 82 -6.30 -17.06 11.14
N GLY A 83 -5.77 -16.42 10.09
CA GLY A 83 -4.33 -16.18 9.93
C GLY A 83 -3.53 -17.44 9.64
N TYR A 84 -4.19 -18.53 9.26
CA TYR A 84 -3.56 -19.75 8.79
C TYR A 84 -4.46 -20.51 7.81
N TYR A 85 -3.86 -21.23 6.87
CA TYR A 85 -4.56 -22.13 5.97
C TYR A 85 -3.67 -23.31 5.57
N GLU A 86 -4.29 -24.44 5.23
CA GLU A 86 -3.59 -25.64 4.75
C GLU A 86 -3.87 -25.83 3.25
N ILE A 87 -2.82 -26.06 2.47
CA ILE A 87 -2.94 -26.35 1.04
C ILE A 87 -2.92 -27.86 0.77
N SER A 88 -3.33 -28.26 -0.42
CA SER A 88 -3.60 -29.67 -0.78
C SER A 88 -2.43 -30.65 -0.60
N ASN A 89 -1.19 -30.17 -0.49
CA ASN A 89 0.01 -30.99 -0.22
C ASN A 89 0.28 -31.18 1.29
N GLY A 90 -0.58 -30.68 2.17
CA GLY A 90 -0.43 -30.74 3.63
C GLY A 90 0.47 -29.65 4.22
N GLU A 91 0.90 -28.68 3.41
CA GLU A 91 1.67 -27.54 3.91
C GLU A 91 0.73 -26.53 4.59
N VAL A 92 1.08 -26.17 5.82
CA VAL A 92 0.39 -25.14 6.61
C VAL A 92 1.10 -23.81 6.40
N VAL A 93 0.36 -22.83 5.88
CA VAL A 93 0.81 -21.45 5.74
C VAL A 93 0.15 -20.63 6.85
N SER A 94 0.94 -19.86 7.59
CA SER A 94 0.43 -19.01 8.68
C SER A 94 1.23 -17.72 8.80
N SER A 95 0.63 -16.71 9.40
CA SER A 95 1.27 -15.43 9.68
C SER A 95 1.05 -15.03 11.13
N GLU A 96 2.08 -15.19 11.97
CA GLU A 96 2.06 -14.80 13.39
C GLU A 96 1.78 -13.29 13.54
N ASP A 97 2.35 -12.46 12.66
CA ASP A 97 2.12 -11.01 12.66
C ASP A 97 0.67 -10.65 12.33
N PHE A 98 0.05 -11.36 11.37
CA PHE A 98 -1.36 -11.18 11.05
C PHE A 98 -2.26 -11.67 12.18
N GLN A 99 -1.98 -12.85 12.74
CA GLN A 99 -2.75 -13.40 13.86
C GLN A 99 -2.74 -12.46 15.08
N ASN A 100 -1.59 -11.88 15.41
CA ASN A 100 -1.50 -10.90 16.49
C ASN A 100 -2.26 -9.60 16.19
N TRP A 101 -2.39 -9.24 14.91
CA TRP A 101 -3.07 -8.02 14.48
C TRP A 101 -4.59 -8.19 14.35
N VAL A 102 -5.07 -9.30 13.80
CA VAL A 102 -6.49 -9.54 13.52
C VAL A 102 -7.33 -9.80 14.78
N VAL A 103 -6.69 -10.13 15.90
CA VAL A 103 -7.37 -10.37 17.19
C VAL A 103 -8.04 -9.11 17.77
N ASP A 104 -7.63 -7.92 17.33
CA ASP A 104 -8.38 -6.69 17.63
C ASP A 104 -9.69 -6.65 16.83
N ASN A 105 -10.81 -6.46 17.54
CA ASN A 105 -12.19 -6.52 17.00
C ASN A 105 -12.52 -5.56 15.83
N GLU A 106 -11.62 -4.64 15.47
CA GLU A 106 -11.80 -3.75 14.31
C GLU A 106 -11.04 -4.28 13.07
N ASN A 107 -10.00 -5.09 13.28
CA ASN A 107 -9.07 -5.52 12.25
C ASN A 107 -9.59 -6.73 11.45
N ASP A 108 -10.45 -7.55 12.05
CA ASP A 108 -11.19 -8.61 11.35
C ASP A 108 -12.22 -8.03 10.36
N GLU A 109 -12.99 -7.02 10.79
CA GLU A 109 -13.92 -6.28 9.93
C GLU A 109 -13.16 -5.53 8.82
N LEU A 110 -12.02 -4.92 9.16
CA LEU A 110 -11.16 -4.23 8.19
C LEU A 110 -10.60 -5.22 7.16
N THR A 111 -10.16 -6.41 7.59
CA THR A 111 -9.72 -7.48 6.69
C THR A 111 -10.85 -7.94 5.77
N ALA A 112 -12.05 -8.17 6.31
CA ALA A 112 -13.21 -8.60 5.54
C ALA A 112 -13.59 -7.56 4.47
N LYS A 113 -13.60 -6.27 4.83
CA LYS A 113 -13.83 -5.17 3.89
C LYS A 113 -12.73 -5.11 2.82
N ALA A 114 -11.47 -5.21 3.22
CA ALA A 114 -10.32 -5.24 2.32
C ALA A 114 -10.43 -6.40 1.32
N TRP A 115 -10.88 -7.57 1.79
CA TRP A 115 -11.09 -8.74 0.94
C TRP A 115 -12.19 -8.52 -0.11
N ILE A 116 -13.34 -8.00 0.32
CA ILE A 116 -14.55 -7.89 -0.51
C ILE A 116 -14.49 -6.67 -1.44
N PHE A 117 -14.16 -5.50 -0.91
CA PHE A 117 -14.22 -4.21 -1.61
C PHE A 117 -12.86 -3.74 -2.13
N GLY A 118 -11.79 -4.46 -1.80
CA GLY A 118 -10.42 -4.05 -2.07
C GLY A 118 -9.88 -3.09 -1.00
N TYR A 119 -8.61 -2.75 -1.12
CA TYR A 119 -7.90 -1.96 -0.12
C TYR A 119 -6.82 -1.08 -0.74
N GLU A 120 -6.42 -0.06 0.01
CA GLU A 120 -5.19 0.69 -0.19
C GLU A 120 -4.16 0.28 0.85
N VAL A 121 -2.88 0.26 0.47
CA VAL A 121 -1.79 -0.03 1.41
C VAL A 121 -1.39 1.25 2.13
N GLU A 122 -1.36 1.21 3.45
CA GLU A 122 -0.87 2.30 4.28
C GLU A 122 0.55 2.70 3.84
N LYS A 123 0.69 3.96 3.42
CA LYS A 123 1.99 4.53 3.11
C LYS A 123 2.63 4.96 4.42
N LEU A 124 3.64 4.21 4.86
CA LEU A 124 4.48 4.66 5.96
C LEU A 124 5.17 5.97 5.56
N PRO A 125 5.32 6.93 6.48
CA PRO A 125 6.06 8.15 6.19
C PRO A 125 7.50 7.79 5.81
N VAL A 126 7.90 8.19 4.61
CA VAL A 126 9.28 8.08 4.12
C VAL A 126 10.11 9.13 4.85
N PHE A 127 11.17 8.68 5.53
CA PHE A 127 12.12 9.58 6.16
C PHE A 127 13.30 9.78 5.21
N PRO A 128 13.55 11.01 4.72
CA PRO A 128 14.75 11.27 3.92
C PRO A 128 15.97 11.02 4.81
N LEU A 129 16.82 10.08 4.39
CA LEU A 129 18.07 9.79 5.07
C LEU A 129 19.17 10.71 4.54
N SER A 130 19.97 11.22 5.46
CA SER A 130 21.20 11.95 5.18
C SER A 130 22.41 11.17 5.68
N GLN A 131 23.56 11.39 5.06
CA GLN A 131 24.83 10.93 5.59
C GLN A 131 25.00 11.45 7.02
N GLY A 132 25.32 10.57 7.97
CA GLY A 132 25.41 10.88 9.40
C GLY A 132 24.14 10.56 10.20
N ASP A 133 23.01 10.19 9.58
CA ASP A 133 21.83 9.76 10.34
C ASP A 133 22.08 8.45 11.10
N LEU A 134 21.48 8.31 12.28
CA LEU A 134 21.46 7.07 13.05
C LEU A 134 20.16 6.33 12.81
N VAL A 135 20.27 5.06 12.41
CA VAL A 135 19.15 4.17 12.13
C VAL A 135 19.11 3.06 13.17
N ILE A 136 17.99 2.91 13.87
CA ILE A 136 17.77 1.80 14.81
C ILE A 136 16.89 0.74 14.18
N ARG A 137 17.43 -0.47 14.00
CA ARG A 137 16.66 -1.65 13.59
C ARG A 137 16.34 -2.52 14.80
N LYS A 138 15.05 -2.59 15.16
CA LYS A 138 14.56 -3.45 16.23
C LYS A 138 14.32 -4.87 15.72
N GLY A 139 15.08 -5.83 16.20
CA GLY A 139 14.83 -7.27 16.06
C GLY A 139 13.93 -7.82 17.17
N LYS A 140 13.62 -9.12 17.11
CA LYS A 140 12.74 -9.81 18.08
C LYS A 140 13.31 -9.78 19.51
N HIS A 141 14.65 -9.82 19.64
CA HIS A 141 15.36 -9.91 20.92
C HIS A 141 16.54 -8.93 21.08
N GLU A 142 16.78 -8.06 20.10
CA GLU A 142 17.88 -7.09 20.13
C GLU A 142 17.53 -5.84 19.31
N ALA A 143 18.20 -4.73 19.55
CA ALA A 143 18.16 -3.56 18.68
C ALA A 143 19.58 -3.27 18.19
N LYS A 144 19.73 -3.08 16.87
CA LYS A 144 21.01 -2.70 16.24
C LYS A 144 20.95 -1.24 15.82
N ILE A 145 22.02 -0.52 16.10
CA ILE A 145 22.18 0.90 15.73
C ILE A 145 23.18 0.96 14.58
N TYR A 146 22.82 1.67 13.52
CA TYR A 146 23.64 1.88 12.34
C TYR A 146 23.84 3.38 12.11
N ILE A 147 25.00 3.74 11.55
CA ILE A 147 25.26 5.06 10.98
C ILE A 147 25.06 4.96 9.47
N VAL A 148 24.37 5.93 8.89
CA VAL A 148 24.28 6.11 7.43
C VAL A 148 25.58 6.70 6.92
N GLU A 149 26.42 5.89 6.28
CA GLU A 149 27.71 6.34 5.73
C GLU A 149 27.56 7.01 4.37
N SER A 150 26.63 6.53 3.54
CA SER A 150 26.30 7.16 2.27
C SER A 150 24.87 6.84 1.82
N VAL A 151 24.32 7.77 1.04
CA VAL A 151 23.00 7.65 0.41
C VAL A 151 23.18 7.94 -1.08
N SER A 152 22.64 7.09 -1.93
CA SER A 152 22.69 7.23 -3.40
C SER A 152 21.42 6.69 -4.02
N GLU A 153 21.15 7.01 -5.29
CA GLU A 153 20.02 6.44 -6.05
C GLU A 153 20.02 4.89 -6.05
N SER A 154 21.21 4.27 -5.89
CA SER A 154 21.36 2.81 -5.86
C SER A 154 21.12 2.17 -4.48
N GLY A 155 20.97 2.97 -3.43
CA GLY A 155 20.74 2.49 -2.06
C GLY A 155 21.51 3.26 -0.98
N VAL A 156 21.43 2.73 0.25
CA VAL A 156 22.00 3.31 1.47
C VAL A 156 23.05 2.38 2.05
N LEU A 157 24.23 2.92 2.37
CA LEU A 157 25.28 2.20 3.09
C LEU A 157 25.12 2.43 4.60
N LEU A 158 24.86 1.34 5.33
CA LEU A 158 24.72 1.34 6.79
C LEU A 158 25.93 0.65 7.43
N VAL A 159 26.61 1.34 8.34
CA VAL A 159 27.74 0.80 9.09
C VAL A 159 27.36 0.62 10.55
N ASN A 160 27.69 -0.53 11.13
CA ASN A 160 27.53 -0.78 12.56
C ASN A 160 28.78 -0.26 13.28
N GLY A 161 28.69 0.94 13.86
CA GLY A 161 29.85 1.73 14.28
C GLY A 161 30.26 1.63 15.75
N ILE A 162 29.56 0.88 16.60
CA ILE A 162 29.95 0.79 18.01
C ILE A 162 30.93 -0.38 18.19
N LYS A 163 32.21 -0.12 17.91
CA LYS A 163 33.28 -0.81 18.64
C LYS A 163 33.33 -0.18 20.03
N ASP A 164 33.40 -0.99 21.08
CA ASP A 164 33.67 -0.51 22.44
C ASP A 164 35.08 0.10 22.48
N GLU A 165 35.22 1.36 22.09
CA GLU A 165 36.46 2.11 22.24
C GLU A 165 36.43 2.87 23.57
N PHE A 166 37.15 2.33 24.55
CA PHE A 166 37.43 3.03 25.81
C PHE A 166 38.34 4.22 25.51
N TYR A 167 37.78 5.43 25.48
CA TYR A 167 38.57 6.65 25.52
C TYR A 167 39.10 6.84 26.95
N SER A 168 40.38 6.55 27.16
CA SER A 168 41.10 7.01 28.35
C SER A 168 41.68 8.40 28.06
N VAL A 169 41.62 9.29 29.05
CA VAL A 169 42.01 10.72 28.95
C VAL A 169 43.52 10.91 28.64
N ASP A 170 44.28 9.81 28.60
CA ASP A 170 45.73 9.81 28.45
C ASP A 170 46.22 9.63 27.00
N ASP A 171 45.33 9.40 26.02
CA ASP A 171 45.70 9.37 24.61
C ASP A 171 45.70 10.78 24.01
N GLU A 172 46.90 11.36 23.88
CA GLU A 172 47.15 12.66 23.27
C GLU A 172 46.52 12.75 21.87
N GLY A 173 45.50 13.61 21.77
CA GLY A 173 44.70 13.82 20.57
C GLY A 173 45.52 14.31 19.38
N GLY A 174 45.34 13.62 18.25
CA GLY A 174 45.62 14.18 16.92
C GLY A 174 44.54 15.19 16.51
N PRO A 175 44.85 16.14 15.62
CA PRO A 175 44.04 17.33 15.37
C PRO A 175 42.88 17.09 14.39
N ASP A 176 42.13 16.00 14.55
CA ASP A 176 40.88 15.72 13.81
C ASP A 176 39.84 14.97 14.70
N ASN A 177 39.93 15.13 16.03
CA ASN A 177 39.14 14.39 17.02
C ASN A 177 37.96 15.19 17.59
N ASP A 178 37.27 15.99 16.79
CA ASP A 178 36.14 16.75 17.29
C ASP A 178 34.90 15.85 17.43
N LEU A 179 34.71 15.36 18.65
CA LEU A 179 33.43 14.91 19.18
C LEU A 179 32.31 15.93 18.86
N ASP A 180 32.64 17.20 18.70
CA ASP A 180 31.75 18.25 18.22
C ASP A 180 31.32 18.06 16.75
N TYR A 181 32.21 17.62 15.84
CA TYR A 181 31.81 17.21 14.49
C TYR A 181 30.86 16.02 14.54
N PHE A 182 31.09 15.11 15.50
CA PHE A 182 30.17 14.01 15.75
C PHE A 182 28.80 14.61 16.12
N TYR A 183 28.66 15.27 17.26
CA TYR A 183 27.37 15.78 17.73
C TYR A 183 26.69 16.83 16.84
N SER A 184 27.43 17.58 16.01
CA SER A 184 26.87 18.58 15.10
C SER A 184 26.08 17.98 13.94
N ASN A 185 26.37 16.72 13.55
CA ASN A 185 25.84 16.10 12.34
C ASN A 185 24.92 14.90 12.61
N PHE A 186 24.75 14.45 13.86
CA PHE A 186 23.93 13.27 14.18
C PHE A 186 22.46 13.60 14.44
N ARG A 187 21.58 12.93 13.69
CA ARG A 187 20.13 12.87 13.97
C ARG A 187 19.72 11.41 14.23
N LEU A 188 19.03 11.16 15.35
CA LEU A 188 18.56 9.83 15.73
C LEU A 188 17.19 9.52 15.11
N LEU A 189 17.11 8.47 14.29
CA LEU A 189 15.87 7.97 13.69
C LEU A 189 15.63 6.50 14.10
N ALA A 190 14.51 6.23 14.77
CA ALA A 190 14.18 4.89 15.26
C ALA A 190 12.83 4.43 14.71
N LYS A 191 12.79 3.59 13.66
CA LYS A 191 11.60 2.83 13.23
C LYS A 191 11.93 1.50 12.56
N LYS A 192 10.97 0.56 12.68
CA LYS A 192 11.10 -0.87 12.39
C LYS A 192 11.10 -1.21 10.88
N GLU A 193 10.51 -0.37 10.03
CA GLU A 193 10.38 -0.64 8.59
C GLU A 193 10.28 0.67 7.77
N SER A 194 10.83 0.63 6.55
CA SER A 194 10.84 1.67 5.50
C SER A 194 11.91 2.76 5.61
N LEU A 195 13.09 2.45 5.06
CA LEU A 195 14.10 3.44 4.67
C LEU A 195 14.09 3.51 3.15
N GLU A 196 13.81 4.69 2.59
CA GLU A 196 13.93 4.94 1.16
C GLU A 196 14.89 6.12 0.95
N VAL A 197 15.54 6.13 -0.21
CA VAL A 197 16.38 7.23 -0.64
C VAL A 197 15.47 8.32 -1.18
N GLY A 198 15.56 9.54 -0.63
CA GLY A 198 14.83 10.69 -1.18
C GLY A 198 15.38 11.06 -2.55
N GLU A 199 14.49 11.32 -3.51
CA GLU A 199 14.81 11.92 -4.82
C GLU A 199 15.33 13.37 -4.69
#